data_AF-A0A2H9NWJ5-F1
#
_entry.id   AF-A0A2H9NWJ5-F1
#
_cell.length_a   1.000
_cell.length_b   1.000
_cell.length_c   1.000
_cell.angle_alpha   90.00
_cell.angle_beta   90.00
_cell.angle_gamma   90.00
#
_symmetry.space_group_name_H-M   'P 1'
#
loop_
_entity.id
_entity.type
_entity.pdbx_description
1 polymer ?
#
loop_
_entity_poly.entity_id
_entity_poly.type
_entity_poly.pdbx_seq_one_letter_code
_entity_poly.pdbx_strand_id
1 'polypeptide(L)'
;MGKISPVSAKYIVHASIDIAGVVDRPDVIGAIFGQTEGLLGADLELRELQRSGRIGRIEVNVETSGGKTRGAIIIPSSLDKAETAIIGA
;
A
#
# COMPACT_ATOMS: atom_id res chain seq x y z
N MET A 1 6.81 -24.57 -3.59
CA MET A 1 5.99 -23.36 -3.35
C MET A 1 6.42 -22.78 -2.01
N GLY A 2 7.46 -21.94 -1.99
CA GLY A 2 8.00 -21.40 -0.74
C GLY A 2 6.95 -20.51 -0.09
N LYS A 3 6.50 -20.88 1.12
CA LYS A 3 5.72 -19.97 1.97
C LYS A 3 6.63 -18.79 2.26
N ILE A 4 6.33 -17.65 1.66
CA ILE A 4 6.93 -16.37 2.04
C ILE A 4 6.58 -16.23 3.52
N SER A 5 7.57 -16.40 4.40
CA SER A 5 7.37 -16.20 5.84
C SER A 5 6.73 -14.83 6.01
N PRO A 6 5.64 -14.69 6.79
CA PRO A 6 5.04 -13.39 7.00
C PRO A 6 6.15 -12.51 7.58
N VAL A 7 6.47 -11.45 6.86
CA VAL A 7 7.26 -10.35 7.41
C VAL A 7 6.58 -10.00 8.73
N SER A 8 7.25 -10.20 9.85
CA SER A 8 6.69 -9.87 11.16
C SER A 8 6.54 -8.35 11.18
N ALA A 9 5.34 -7.88 10.88
CA ALA A 9 5.06 -6.46 10.72
C ALA A 9 5.26 -5.78 12.08
N LYS A 10 6.14 -4.77 12.12
CA LYS A 10 6.35 -3.93 13.29
C LYS A 10 5.28 -2.84 13.38
N TYR A 11 4.80 -2.38 12.22
CA TYR A 11 3.82 -1.33 12.08
C TYR A 11 2.80 -1.69 11.01
N ILE A 12 1.60 -1.11 11.12
CA ILE A 12 0.55 -1.24 10.11
C ILE A 12 0.11 0.16 9.73
N VAL A 13 0.25 0.50 8.45
CA VAL A 13 -0.28 1.74 7.88
C VAL A 13 -1.72 1.49 7.45
N HIS A 14 -2.62 2.35 7.89
CA HIS A 14 -4.02 2.37 7.48
C HIS A 14 -4.31 3.66 6.72
N ALA A 15 -4.78 3.54 5.50
CA ALA A 15 -5.23 4.69 4.70
C ALA A 15 -6.65 4.44 4.17
N SER A 16 -7.40 5.51 3.98
CA SER A 16 -8.75 5.49 3.40
C SER A 16 -8.73 6.17 2.03
N ILE A 17 -9.54 5.65 1.10
CA ILE A 17 -9.74 6.27 -0.21
C ILE A 17 -11.20 6.64 -0.41
N ASP A 18 -11.44 7.79 -1.05
CA ASP A 18 -12.75 8.22 -1.54
C ASP A 18 -12.55 8.72 -2.97
N ILE A 19 -13.28 8.13 -3.90
CA ILE A 19 -13.10 8.32 -5.35
C ILE A 19 -14.45 8.68 -5.96
N ALA A 20 -14.48 9.80 -6.67
CA ALA A 20 -15.63 10.24 -7.46
C ALA A 20 -15.68 9.49 -8.80
N GLY A 21 -16.12 8.23 -8.75
CA GLY A 21 -16.26 7.35 -9.90
C GLY A 21 -16.37 5.90 -9.48
N VAL A 22 -16.52 5.03 -10.47
CA VAL A 22 -16.45 3.57 -10.30
C VAL A 22 -15.03 3.14 -10.64
N VAL A 23 -14.33 2.54 -9.68
CA VAL A 23 -13.01 1.96 -9.90
C VAL A 23 -12.93 0.57 -9.28
N ASP A 24 -12.05 -0.26 -9.83
CA ASP A 24 -11.76 -1.59 -9.29
C ASP A 24 -10.46 -1.59 -8.48
N ARG A 25 -10.29 -2.67 -7.71
CA ARG A 25 -9.09 -2.89 -6.89
C ARG A 25 -7.76 -2.73 -7.68
N PRO A 26 -7.61 -3.22 -8.93
CA PRO A 26 -6.38 -3.05 -9.70
C PRO A 26 -6.06 -1.59 -10.01
N ASP A 27 -7.07 -0.75 -10.24
CA ASP A 27 -6.89 0.68 -10.54
C ASP A 27 -6.30 1.41 -9.34
N VAL A 28 -6.84 1.12 -8.14
CA VAL A 28 -6.34 1.68 -6.88
C VAL A 28 -4.90 1.24 -6.61
N ILE A 29 -4.59 -0.04 -6.83
CA ILE A 29 -3.22 -0.56 -6.70
C ILE A 29 -2.29 0.17 -7.66
N GLY A 30 -2.67 0.29 -8.93
CA GLY A 30 -1.89 1.01 -9.94
C GLY A 30 -1.65 2.46 -9.55
N ALA A 31 -2.67 3.14 -9.05
CA ALA A 31 -2.57 4.52 -8.58
C ALA A 31 -1.60 4.66 -7.40
N ILE A 32 -1.67 3.80 -6.39
CA ILE A 32 -0.76 3.85 -5.22
C ILE A 32 0.70 3.69 -5.66
N PHE A 33 1.00 2.65 -6.46
CA PHE A 33 2.36 2.43 -6.93
C PHE A 33 2.84 3.56 -7.84
N GLY A 34 2.00 4.01 -8.77
CA GLY A 34 2.34 5.09 -9.70
C GLY A 34 2.53 6.44 -9.02
N GLN A 35 1.81 6.74 -7.92
CA GLN A 35 2.02 7.96 -7.16
C GLN A 35 3.36 7.98 -6.42
N THR A 36 3.83 6.82 -5.93
CA THR A 36 5.09 6.76 -5.16
C THR A 36 6.35 6.60 -6.02
N GLU A 37 6.18 6.28 -7.31
CA GLU A 37 7.28 5.99 -8.22
C GLU A 37 8.18 7.23 -8.40
N GLY A 38 9.47 7.08 -8.05
CA GLY A 38 10.46 8.14 -8.20
C GLY A 38 10.44 9.27 -7.16
N LEU A 39 9.50 9.27 -6.18
CA LEU A 39 9.39 10.36 -5.20
C LEU A 39 10.37 10.26 -4.02
N LEU A 40 10.55 9.05 -3.47
CA LEU A 40 11.24 8.85 -2.18
C LEU A 40 12.62 8.21 -2.31
N GLY A 41 13.10 8.05 -3.55
CA GLY A 41 14.29 7.27 -3.86
C GLY A 41 14.03 5.76 -3.86
N ALA A 42 14.98 4.98 -4.41
CA ALA A 42 14.81 3.55 -4.62
C ALA A 42 14.61 2.74 -3.32
N ASP A 43 15.20 3.20 -2.21
CA ASP A 43 15.15 2.49 -0.92
C ASP A 43 13.79 2.60 -0.21
N LEU A 44 12.97 3.59 -0.57
CA LEU A 44 11.64 3.84 -0.03
C LEU A 44 10.54 3.65 -1.08
N GLU A 45 10.87 3.10 -2.24
CA GLU A 45 9.87 2.79 -3.26
C GLU A 45 9.06 1.56 -2.86
N LEU A 46 7.72 1.65 -2.89
CA LEU A 46 6.82 0.58 -2.46
C LEU A 46 7.10 -0.76 -3.18
N ARG A 47 7.45 -0.72 -4.46
CA ARG A 47 7.73 -1.93 -5.25
C ARG A 47 8.98 -2.64 -4.75
N GLU A 48 10.04 -1.88 -4.48
CA GLU A 48 11.31 -2.39 -3.96
C GLU A 48 11.19 -2.84 -2.51
N LEU A 49 10.44 -2.10 -1.70
CA LEU A 49 10.10 -2.47 -0.33
C LEU A 49 9.33 -3.78 -0.26
N GLN A 50 8.38 -4.01 -1.18
CA GLN A 50 7.61 -5.24 -1.22
C GLN A 50 8.47 -6.41 -1.73
N ARG A 51 9.31 -6.18 -2.75
CA ARG A 51 10.24 -7.18 -3.30
C ARG A 51 11.28 -7.63 -2.27
N SER A 52 11.78 -6.70 -1.46
CA SER A 52 12.73 -6.97 -0.38
C SER A 52 12.10 -7.55 0.89
N GLY A 53 10.76 -7.61 0.96
CA GLY A 53 10.05 -8.07 2.16
C GLY A 53 10.11 -7.09 3.33
N ARG A 54 10.42 -5.82 3.07
CA ARG A 54 10.37 -4.75 4.10
C ARG A 54 8.95 -4.26 4.33
N ILE A 55 8.08 -4.36 3.33
CA ILE A 55 6.63 -4.24 3.49
C ILE A 55 5.93 -5.53 3.07
N GLY A 56 4.76 -5.77 3.65
CA GLY A 56 3.92 -6.92 3.35
C GLY A 56 3.09 -6.76 2.08
N ARG A 57 2.11 -7.65 1.93
CA ARG A 57 1.11 -7.52 0.86
C ARG A 57 0.27 -6.27 1.14
N ILE A 58 0.17 -5.39 0.16
CA ILE A 58 -0.74 -4.24 0.21
C ILE A 58 -2.15 -4.78 0.01
N GLU A 59 -2.97 -4.65 1.06
CA GLU A 59 -4.38 -5.01 1.03
C GLU A 59 -5.19 -3.78 0.67
N VAL A 60 -6.13 -3.96 -0.27
CA VAL A 60 -6.99 -2.90 -0.76
C VAL A 60 -8.38 -3.48 -0.82
N ASN A 61 -9.27 -2.90 -0.02
CA ASN A 61 -10.68 -3.22 0.04
C ASN A 61 -11.44 -2.03 -0.52
N VAL A 62 -12.29 -2.27 -1.52
CA VAL A 62 -13.08 -1.23 -2.18
C VAL A 62 -14.55 -1.62 -2.21
N GLU A 63 -15.40 -0.63 -1.99
CA GLU A 63 -16.84 -0.74 -2.10
C GLU A 63 -17.34 0.39 -3.00
N THR A 64 -18.10 0.04 -4.02
CA THR A 64 -18.65 1.00 -4.98
C THR A 64 -20.16 1.10 -4.78
N SER A 65 -20.67 2.30 -4.53
CA SER A 65 -22.10 2.56 -4.38
C SER A 65 -22.43 3.99 -4.82
N GLY A 66 -23.57 4.15 -5.51
CA GLY A 66 -24.04 5.47 -5.95
C GLY A 66 -23.07 6.22 -6.88
N GLY A 67 -22.29 5.48 -7.69
CA GLY A 67 -21.30 6.07 -8.60
C GLY A 67 -20.04 6.61 -7.92
N LYS A 68 -19.83 6.29 -6.64
CA LYS A 68 -18.61 6.59 -5.89
C LYS A 68 -17.99 5.31 -5.36
N THR A 69 -16.67 5.31 -5.20
CA THR A 69 -15.94 4.20 -4.59
C THR A 69 -15.28 4.69 -3.31
N ARG A 70 -15.46 3.92 -2.23
CA ARG A 70 -14.74 4.10 -0.97
C ARG A 70 -13.92 2.86 -0.68
N GLY A 71 -12.84 3.01 0.07
CA GLY A 71 -12.02 1.87 0.40
C GLY A 71 -11.04 2.11 1.53
N ALA A 72 -10.40 1.02 1.92
CA ALA A 72 -9.34 0.99 2.91
C ALA A 72 -8.11 0.30 2.31
N ILE A 73 -6.95 0.88 2.59
CA ILE A 73 -5.63 0.36 2.24
C ILE A 73 -4.93 -0.01 3.54
N ILE A 74 -4.34 -1.21 3.59
CA ILE A 74 -3.58 -1.70 4.72
C ILE A 74 -2.19 -2.13 4.21
N ILE A 75 -1.14 -1.55 4.81
CA ILE A 75 0.25 -1.85 4.46
C ILE A 75 0.99 -2.30 5.73
N PRO A 76 1.28 -3.59 5.88
CA PRO A 76 2.17 -4.08 6.93
C PRO A 76 3.61 -3.65 6.65
N SER A 77 4.33 -3.15 7.65
CA SER A 77 5.70 -2.64 7.51
C SER A 77 6.62 -3.24 8.60
N SER A 78 7.80 -3.69 8.21
CA SER A 78 8.90 -4.08 9.14
C SER A 78 10.02 -3.03 9.22
N LEU A 79 9.82 -1.88 8.56
CA LEU A 79 10.69 -0.71 8.58
C LEU A 79 10.80 -0.10 9.98
N ASP A 80 11.69 0.88 10.11
CA ASP A 80 11.70 1.70 11.31
C ASP A 80 10.50 2.67 11.36
N LYS A 81 10.36 3.38 12.48
CA LYS A 81 9.25 4.32 12.72
C LYS A 81 9.25 5.49 11.73
N ALA A 82 10.43 6.04 11.41
CA ALA A 82 10.55 7.22 10.56
C ALA A 82 10.24 6.87 9.10
N GLU A 83 10.83 5.80 8.59
CA GLU A 83 10.56 5.26 7.26
C GLU A 83 9.08 4.88 7.10
N THR A 84 8.50 4.18 8.08
CA THR A 84 7.07 3.83 8.04
C THR A 84 6.18 5.07 8.02
N ALA A 85 6.52 6.10 8.80
CA ALA A 85 5.77 7.34 8.82
C ALA A 85 5.84 8.08 7.48
N ILE A 86 6.99 8.05 6.80
CA ILE A 86 7.14 8.63 5.45
C ILE A 86 6.27 7.89 4.43
N ILE A 87 6.24 6.55 4.48
CA ILE A 87 5.41 5.74 3.58
C ILE A 87 3.91 5.96 3.81
N GLY A 88 3.51 6.23 5.07
CA GLY A 88 2.11 6.44 5.43
C GLY A 88 1.62 7.89 5.38
N ALA A 89 2.48 8.85 5.00
CA ALA A 89 2.14 10.27 4.87
C ALA A 89 1.50 10.57 3.51
#